data_AF-A0A1Q4R163-F1
#
_entry.id   AF-A0A1Q4R163-F1
#
_cell.length_a   1.000
_cell.length_b   1.000
_cell.length_c   1.000
_cell.angle_alpha   90.00
_cell.angle_beta   90.00
_cell.angle_gamma   90.00
#
_symmetry.space_group_name_H-M   'P 1'
#
loop_
_entity.id
_entity.type
_entity.pdbx_description
1 polymer ?
#
loop_
_entity_poly.entity_id
_entity_poly.type
_entity_poly.pdbx_seq_one_letter_code
_entity_poly.pdbx_strand_id
1 'polypeptide(L)'
;MDFQHFFSYLLAPSLRIPMGIVLAYLGALVGCAELLSRKTNMSAELTRKIVHIGSGNVILIAWLGDIPGEMGVAAAFVAGIIALVSYFLPILPSINSVGRQSLGSFFYALSMGILIWWFWSIHQPYFAALGILVMTWGDGLAAVIGTNFGKHPYKVFGNKKSYEGTATMFFVSLAIALLLLIPLSLLAWQQILIAAIIALVATFLESFAQLGVDNLLVPVGSAAVAFFLSQYFVAI
;
A
#
# COMPACT_ATOMS: atom_id res chain seq x y z
N MET A 1 2.94 15.43 25.52
CA MET A 1 4.05 16.27 25.02
C MET A 1 3.46 17.61 24.63
N ASP A 2 4.03 18.74 25.06
CA ASP A 2 3.53 20.07 24.68
C ASP A 2 3.82 20.37 23.20
N PHE A 3 3.00 21.20 22.56
CA PHE A 3 3.01 21.48 21.12
C PHE A 3 4.38 21.98 20.64
N GLN A 4 5.05 22.82 21.42
CA GLN A 4 6.40 23.29 21.10
C GLN A 4 7.45 22.16 21.10
N HIS A 5 7.34 21.23 22.05
CA HIS A 5 8.24 20.08 22.12
C HIS A 5 8.00 19.13 20.94
N PHE A 6 6.74 18.90 20.54
CA PHE A 6 6.41 18.15 19.34
C PHE A 6 7.05 18.75 18.08
N PHE A 7 6.88 20.06 17.85
CA PHE A 7 7.48 20.71 16.67
C PHE A 7 9.01 20.68 16.68
N SER A 8 9.64 20.87 17.85
CA SER A 8 11.10 20.75 17.96
C SER A 8 11.61 19.34 17.65
N TYR A 9 10.84 18.31 18.03
CA TYR A 9 11.14 16.92 17.73
C TYR A 9 10.99 16.62 16.25
N LEU A 10 9.92 17.11 15.60
CA LEU A 10 9.73 16.96 14.15
C LEU A 10 10.84 17.62 13.32
N LEU A 11 11.47 18.67 13.84
CA LEU A 11 12.57 19.39 13.19
C LEU A 11 13.96 18.91 13.64
N ALA A 12 14.00 17.81 14.41
CA ALA A 12 15.25 17.25 14.92
C ALA A 12 16.23 16.95 13.77
N PRO A 13 17.54 17.20 13.95
CA PRO A 13 18.54 16.91 12.94
C PRO A 13 18.53 15.46 12.44
N SER A 14 18.16 14.50 13.30
CA SER A 14 18.01 13.08 12.97
C SER A 14 16.95 12.80 11.91
N LEU A 15 15.88 13.60 11.86
CA LEU A 15 14.76 13.40 10.92
C LEU A 15 14.96 14.11 9.58
N ARG A 16 15.90 15.07 9.49
CA ARG A 16 16.12 15.86 8.27
C ARG A 16 16.49 15.00 7.06
N ILE A 17 17.36 14.01 7.27
CA ILE A 17 17.81 13.11 6.19
C ILE A 17 16.66 12.19 5.76
N PRO A 18 16.00 11.41 6.64
CA PRO A 18 14.85 10.59 6.26
C PRO A 18 13.73 11.39 5.57
N MET A 19 13.36 12.56 6.12
CA MET A 19 12.34 13.41 5.51
C MET A 19 12.77 13.95 4.15
N GLY A 20 14.03 14.37 4.01
CA GLY A 20 14.60 14.80 2.73
C GLY A 20 14.55 13.70 1.68
N ILE A 21 14.84 12.45 2.07
CA ILE A 21 14.73 11.27 1.20
C ILE A 21 13.26 11.04 0.80
N VAL A 22 12.31 11.09 1.73
CA VAL A 22 10.88 10.93 1.43
C VAL A 22 10.40 12.00 0.44
N LEU A 23 10.74 13.27 0.69
CA LEU A 23 10.33 14.38 -0.17
C LEU A 23 10.96 14.27 -1.57
N ALA A 24 12.26 13.96 -1.66
CA ALA A 24 12.94 13.75 -2.93
C ALA A 24 12.34 12.55 -3.70
N TYR A 25 12.06 11.45 -2.99
CA TYR A 25 11.46 10.25 -3.56
C TYR A 25 10.05 10.51 -4.10
N LEU A 26 9.18 11.14 -3.30
CA LEU A 26 7.82 11.48 -3.72
C LEU A 26 7.81 12.53 -4.84
N GLY A 27 8.69 13.52 -4.78
CA GLY A 27 8.85 14.51 -5.85
C GLY A 27 9.27 13.86 -7.17
N ALA A 28 10.25 12.97 -7.13
CA ALA A 28 10.68 12.19 -8.29
C ALA A 28 9.55 11.28 -8.81
N LEU A 29 8.82 10.61 -7.92
CA LEU A 29 7.67 9.77 -8.27
C LEU A 29 6.60 10.56 -9.03
N VAL A 30 6.17 11.70 -8.47
CA VAL A 30 5.14 12.55 -9.08
C VAL A 30 5.64 13.11 -10.42
N GLY A 31 6.90 13.55 -10.48
CA GLY A 31 7.53 14.01 -11.72
C GLY A 31 7.53 12.92 -12.80
N CYS A 32 7.94 11.71 -12.46
CA CYS A 32 7.92 10.56 -13.37
C CYS A 32 6.49 10.19 -13.81
N ALA A 33 5.53 10.19 -12.89
CA ALA A 33 4.13 9.87 -13.19
C ALA A 33 3.51 10.89 -14.15
N GLU A 34 3.76 12.18 -13.94
CA GLU A 34 3.29 13.26 -14.81
C GLU A 34 3.95 13.19 -16.20
N LEU A 35 5.26 12.94 -16.26
CA LEU A 35 5.98 12.75 -17.53
C LEU A 35 5.46 11.53 -18.30
N LEU A 36 5.18 10.42 -17.60
CA LEU A 36 4.64 9.21 -18.21
C LEU A 36 3.22 9.47 -18.73
N SER A 37 2.36 10.07 -17.91
CA SER A 37 0.98 10.41 -18.27
C SER A 37 0.89 11.32 -19.51
N ARG A 38 1.85 12.23 -19.70
CA ARG A 38 1.91 13.09 -20.90
C ARG A 38 2.43 12.39 -22.15
N LYS A 39 3.29 11.37 -21.98
CA LYS A 39 4.00 10.72 -23.09
C LYS A 39 3.38 9.41 -23.55
N THR A 40 2.47 8.81 -22.79
CA THR A 40 1.88 7.51 -23.09
C THR A 40 0.36 7.56 -23.07
N ASN A 41 -0.29 6.80 -23.96
CA ASN A 41 -1.75 6.57 -23.95
C ASN A 41 -2.14 5.50 -22.91
N MET A 42 -1.52 5.53 -21.72
CA MET A 42 -1.81 4.56 -20.66
C MET A 42 -3.18 4.85 -20.03
N SER A 43 -3.92 3.81 -19.66
CA SER A 43 -5.17 3.99 -18.93
C SER A 43 -4.90 4.64 -17.58
N ALA A 44 -5.82 5.50 -17.11
CA ALA A 44 -5.66 6.12 -15.79
C ALA A 44 -5.59 5.10 -14.66
N GLU A 45 -6.23 3.94 -14.82
CA GLU A 45 -6.12 2.85 -13.86
C GLU A 45 -4.69 2.34 -13.71
N LEU A 46 -3.98 2.16 -14.84
CA LEU A 46 -2.58 1.72 -14.84
C LEU A 46 -1.65 2.80 -14.26
N THR A 47 -1.86 4.07 -14.66
CA THR A 47 -1.12 5.21 -14.10
C THR A 47 -1.30 5.31 -12.58
N ARG A 48 -2.54 5.16 -12.09
CA ARG A 48 -2.85 5.12 -10.66
C ARG A 48 -2.15 3.96 -9.95
N LYS A 49 -2.16 2.74 -10.51
CA LYS A 49 -1.48 1.58 -9.91
C LYS A 49 0.05 1.78 -9.87
N ILE A 50 0.65 2.42 -10.88
CA ILE A 50 2.08 2.79 -10.86
C ILE A 50 2.38 3.79 -9.74
N VAL A 51 1.57 4.84 -9.60
CA VAL A 51 1.72 5.82 -8.51
C VAL A 51 1.58 5.12 -7.16
N HIS A 52 0.60 4.22 -6.99
CA HIS A 52 0.42 3.45 -5.75
C HIS A 52 1.62 2.53 -5.48
N ILE A 53 2.12 1.80 -6.49
CA ILE A 53 3.33 0.97 -6.38
C ILE A 53 4.50 1.81 -5.88
N GLY A 54 4.69 3.00 -6.44
CA GLY A 54 5.77 3.88 -6.02
C GLY A 54 5.56 4.45 -4.62
N SER A 55 4.41 5.09 -4.36
CA SER A 55 4.13 5.75 -3.08
C SER A 55 4.14 4.79 -1.90
N GLY A 56 3.76 3.52 -2.11
CA GLY A 56 3.75 2.51 -1.05
C GLY A 56 5.11 2.23 -0.44
N ASN A 57 6.21 2.38 -1.19
CA ASN A 57 7.56 2.15 -0.67
C ASN A 57 8.01 3.20 0.36
N VAL A 58 7.29 4.34 0.46
CA VAL A 58 7.57 5.34 1.50
C VAL A 58 7.47 4.74 2.90
N ILE A 59 6.66 3.69 3.11
CA ILE A 59 6.57 3.01 4.41
C ILE A 59 7.91 2.42 4.85
N LEU A 60 8.74 1.94 3.92
CA LEU A 60 10.07 1.40 4.23
C LEU A 60 11.03 2.51 4.65
N ILE A 61 10.98 3.66 3.97
CA ILE A 61 11.79 4.82 4.31
C ILE A 61 11.36 5.36 5.69
N ALA A 62 10.05 5.41 5.93
CA ALA A 62 9.50 5.85 7.21
C ALA A 62 9.88 4.92 8.35
N TRP A 63 9.80 3.60 8.13
CA TRP A 63 10.16 2.61 9.15
C TRP A 63 11.67 2.59 9.41
N LEU A 64 12.50 2.47 8.36
CA LEU A 64 13.97 2.38 8.52
C LEU A 64 14.62 3.70 8.96
N GLY A 65 13.96 4.83 8.68
CA GLY A 65 14.41 6.16 9.08
C GLY A 65 13.85 6.64 10.40
N ASP A 66 13.19 5.77 11.17
CA ASP A 66 12.54 6.08 12.46
C ASP A 66 11.65 7.34 12.39
N ILE A 67 10.93 7.50 11.28
CA ILE A 67 10.02 8.62 11.10
C ILE A 67 8.83 8.45 12.05
N PRO A 68 8.45 9.50 12.82
CA PRO A 68 7.33 9.43 13.74
C PRO A 68 6.02 9.11 13.02
N GLY A 69 5.21 8.22 13.60
CA GLY A 69 3.96 7.75 13.00
C GLY A 69 2.96 8.89 12.77
N GLU A 70 3.01 9.94 13.60
CA GLU A 70 2.18 11.14 13.47
C GLU A 70 2.39 11.85 12.13
N MET A 71 3.63 11.89 11.62
CA MET A 71 3.92 12.43 10.30
C MET A 71 3.28 11.58 9.19
N GLY A 72 3.36 10.25 9.32
CA GLY A 72 2.75 9.32 8.37
C GLY A 72 1.22 9.43 8.35
N VAL A 73 0.59 9.53 9.52
CA VAL A 73 -0.86 9.74 9.66
C VAL A 73 -1.27 11.10 9.08
N ALA A 74 -0.52 12.18 9.36
CA ALA A 74 -0.79 13.49 8.79
C ALA A 74 -0.66 13.48 7.25
N ALA A 75 0.37 12.83 6.72
CA ALA A 75 0.55 12.67 5.28
C ALA A 75 -0.60 11.87 4.64
N ALA A 76 -1.01 10.76 5.26
CA ALA A 76 -2.15 9.96 4.83
C ALA A 76 -3.46 10.76 4.86
N PHE A 77 -3.68 11.56 5.91
CA PHE A 77 -4.85 12.43 6.01
C PHE A 77 -4.89 13.47 4.88
N VAL A 78 -3.77 14.18 4.64
CA VAL A 78 -3.66 15.16 3.55
C VAL A 78 -3.87 14.49 2.19
N ALA A 79 -3.25 13.33 1.95
CA ALA A 79 -3.44 12.56 0.73
C ALA A 79 -4.90 12.12 0.53
N GLY A 80 -5.58 11.72 1.62
CA GLY A 80 -6.99 11.37 1.61
C GLY A 80 -7.89 12.54 1.23
N ILE A 81 -7.64 13.73 1.79
CA ILE A 81 -8.36 14.95 1.42
C ILE A 81 -8.11 15.30 -0.04
N ILE A 82 -6.85 15.26 -0.52
CA ILE A 82 -6.54 15.52 -1.92
C ILE A 82 -7.27 14.52 -2.84
N ALA A 83 -7.27 13.24 -2.49
CA ALA A 83 -7.98 12.21 -3.25
C ALA A 83 -9.50 12.45 -3.29
N LEU A 84 -10.09 12.83 -2.15
CA LEU A 84 -11.53 13.12 -2.05
C LEU A 84 -11.91 14.40 -2.79
N VAL A 85 -11.13 15.47 -2.67
CA VAL A 85 -11.35 16.71 -3.43
C VAL A 85 -11.19 16.44 -4.92
N SER A 86 -10.18 15.68 -5.33
CA SER A 86 -9.97 15.31 -6.73
C SER A 86 -11.14 14.51 -7.30
N TYR A 87 -11.83 13.72 -6.47
CA TYR A 87 -13.04 13.01 -6.86
C TYR A 87 -14.19 13.96 -7.26
N PHE A 88 -14.36 15.08 -6.54
CA PHE A 88 -15.43 16.05 -6.79
C PHE A 88 -15.05 17.17 -7.77
N LEU A 89 -13.78 17.57 -7.78
CA LEU A 89 -13.23 18.63 -8.61
C LEU A 89 -12.08 18.02 -9.43
N PRO A 90 -12.11 18.06 -10.78
CA PRO A 90 -11.06 17.49 -11.62
C PRO A 90 -9.78 18.36 -11.61
N ILE A 91 -9.17 18.54 -10.43
CA ILE A 91 -7.95 19.33 -10.21
C ILE A 91 -6.72 18.62 -10.81
N LEU A 92 -6.77 17.28 -10.96
CA LEU A 92 -5.72 16.46 -11.56
C LEU A 92 -6.29 15.53 -12.65
N PRO A 93 -6.44 16.01 -13.90
CA PRO A 93 -6.97 15.21 -15.02
C PRO A 93 -6.15 13.95 -15.33
N SER A 94 -4.84 13.96 -15.02
CA SER A 94 -3.91 12.84 -15.25
C SER A 94 -4.19 11.61 -14.38
N ILE A 95 -4.86 11.79 -13.24
CA ILE A 95 -5.27 10.71 -12.32
C ILE A 95 -6.77 10.38 -12.49
N ASN A 96 -7.56 11.38 -12.89
CA ASN A 96 -9.01 11.27 -13.07
C ASN A 96 -9.39 11.32 -14.55
N SER A 97 -9.10 10.26 -15.32
CA SER A 97 -9.64 10.17 -16.68
C SER A 97 -11.12 9.79 -16.66
N VAL A 98 -11.87 10.48 -17.50
CA VAL A 98 -13.28 10.26 -17.88
C VAL A 98 -13.60 8.76 -18.00
N GLY A 99 -14.44 8.22 -17.11
CA GLY A 99 -15.03 6.88 -17.31
C GLY A 99 -15.39 6.07 -16.06
N ARG A 100 -14.72 6.27 -14.92
CA ARG A 100 -15.14 5.64 -13.64
C ARG A 100 -14.58 6.39 -12.44
N GLN A 101 -15.43 7.13 -11.75
CA GLN A 101 -15.11 7.69 -10.44
C GLN A 101 -14.95 6.53 -9.44
N SER A 102 -13.72 6.31 -8.93
CA SER A 102 -13.44 5.29 -7.91
C SER A 102 -12.79 5.95 -6.71
N LEU A 103 -13.30 5.64 -5.52
CA LEU A 103 -12.74 6.09 -4.25
C LEU A 103 -11.42 5.37 -3.88
N GLY A 104 -10.84 4.60 -4.81
CA GLY A 104 -9.66 3.78 -4.55
C GLY A 104 -8.46 4.55 -4.00
N SER A 105 -8.15 5.75 -4.50
CA SER A 105 -7.03 6.55 -3.98
C SER A 105 -7.30 7.07 -2.57
N PHE A 106 -8.57 7.36 -2.25
CA PHE A 106 -8.99 7.71 -0.88
C PHE A 106 -8.86 6.50 0.05
N PHE A 107 -9.36 5.33 -0.36
CA PHE A 107 -9.24 4.09 0.41
C PHE A 107 -7.78 3.66 0.64
N TYR A 108 -6.90 3.92 -0.33
CA TYR A 108 -5.47 3.72 -0.19
C TYR A 108 -4.85 4.64 0.87
N ALA A 109 -5.15 5.94 0.81
CA ALA A 109 -4.67 6.88 1.83
C ALA A 109 -5.23 6.54 3.23
N LEU A 110 -6.51 6.16 3.30
CA LEU A 110 -7.16 5.75 4.54
C LEU A 110 -6.51 4.50 5.14
N SER A 111 -6.21 3.48 4.33
CA SER A 111 -5.56 2.25 4.82
C SER A 111 -4.15 2.49 5.32
N MET A 112 -3.36 3.30 4.60
CA MET A 112 -2.04 3.76 5.07
C MET A 112 -2.14 4.44 6.44
N GLY A 113 -3.09 5.37 6.59
CA GLY A 113 -3.31 6.09 7.84
C GLY A 113 -3.69 5.18 9.01
N ILE A 114 -4.64 4.26 8.79
CA ILE A 114 -5.07 3.29 9.81
C ILE A 114 -3.92 2.38 10.24
N LEU A 115 -3.18 1.84 9.26
CA LEU A 115 -2.08 0.92 9.52
C LEU A 115 -0.93 1.61 10.26
N ILE A 116 -0.51 2.79 9.80
CA ILE A 116 0.55 3.56 10.46
C ILE A 116 0.11 3.91 11.88
N TRP A 117 -1.09 4.48 12.05
CA TRP A 117 -1.60 4.87 13.37
C TRP A 117 -1.57 3.70 14.37
N TRP A 118 -2.15 2.56 13.99
CA TRP A 118 -2.22 1.40 14.86
C TRP A 118 -0.83 0.81 15.15
N PHE A 119 -0.09 0.43 14.11
CA PHE A 119 1.13 -0.36 14.28
C PHE A 119 2.32 0.45 14.79
N TRP A 120 2.39 1.77 14.56
CA TRP A 120 3.36 2.61 15.26
C TRP A 120 3.03 2.73 16.74
N SER A 121 1.74 2.85 17.11
CA SER A 121 1.34 3.03 18.52
C SER A 121 1.71 1.85 19.42
N ILE A 122 1.77 0.64 18.85
CA ILE A 122 2.19 -0.58 19.56
C ILE A 122 3.64 -0.98 19.28
N HIS A 123 4.43 -0.09 18.66
CA HIS A 123 5.84 -0.31 18.31
C HIS A 123 6.10 -1.53 17.41
N GLN A 124 5.16 -1.87 16.51
CA GLN A 124 5.28 -2.97 15.55
C GLN A 124 5.06 -2.51 14.09
N PRO A 125 5.80 -1.49 13.61
CA PRO A 125 5.62 -0.90 12.28
C PRO A 125 5.76 -1.89 11.11
N TYR A 126 6.43 -3.03 11.33
CA TYR A 126 6.61 -4.06 10.32
C TYR A 126 5.29 -4.67 9.84
N PHE A 127 4.25 -4.75 10.67
CA PHE A 127 2.92 -5.23 10.23
C PHE A 127 2.22 -4.24 9.30
N ALA A 128 2.37 -2.93 9.56
CA ALA A 128 1.92 -1.91 8.64
C ALA A 128 2.69 -1.99 7.31
N ALA A 129 4.03 -2.12 7.36
CA ALA A 129 4.85 -2.33 6.18
C ALA A 129 4.40 -3.57 5.38
N LEU A 130 4.10 -4.68 6.07
CA LEU A 130 3.62 -5.90 5.43
C LEU A 130 2.30 -5.67 4.70
N GLY A 131 1.28 -5.13 5.37
CA GLY A 131 -0.01 -4.87 4.72
C GLY A 131 0.11 -3.93 3.53
N ILE A 132 0.83 -2.82 3.72
CA ILE A 132 1.05 -1.80 2.69
C ILE A 132 1.78 -2.40 1.48
N LEU A 133 2.86 -3.16 1.70
CA LEU A 133 3.65 -3.75 0.60
C LEU A 133 2.92 -4.89 -0.12
N VAL A 134 2.12 -5.68 0.60
CA VAL A 134 1.24 -6.70 -0.02
C VAL A 134 0.28 -6.03 -1.00
N MET A 135 -0.35 -4.92 -0.62
CA MET A 135 -1.19 -4.17 -1.55
C MET A 135 -0.36 -3.52 -2.68
N THR A 136 0.72 -2.83 -2.31
CA THR A 136 1.56 -2.05 -3.23
C THR A 136 2.11 -2.93 -4.36
N TRP A 137 2.73 -4.06 -4.02
CA TRP A 137 3.35 -4.95 -4.98
C TRP A 137 2.43 -6.05 -5.46
N GLY A 138 1.66 -6.68 -4.56
CA GLY A 138 0.74 -7.77 -4.92
C GLY A 138 -0.36 -7.28 -5.84
N ASP A 139 -1.20 -6.37 -5.36
CA ASP A 139 -2.31 -5.84 -6.15
C ASP A 139 -1.82 -4.98 -7.32
N GLY A 140 -0.77 -4.17 -7.11
CA GLY A 140 -0.13 -3.40 -8.17
C GLY A 140 0.32 -4.25 -9.35
N LEU A 141 1.10 -5.31 -9.12
CA LEU A 141 1.58 -6.20 -10.18
C LEU A 141 0.47 -7.10 -10.73
N ALA A 142 -0.48 -7.53 -9.89
CA ALA A 142 -1.63 -8.31 -10.33
C ALA A 142 -2.46 -7.55 -11.37
N ALA A 143 -2.66 -6.24 -11.17
CA ALA A 143 -3.31 -5.37 -12.14
C ALA A 143 -2.49 -5.24 -13.44
N VAL A 144 -1.19 -5.00 -13.34
CA VAL A 144 -0.30 -4.86 -14.52
C VAL A 144 -0.26 -6.16 -15.33
N ILE A 145 0.00 -7.29 -14.68
CA ILE A 145 0.08 -8.59 -15.34
C ILE A 145 -1.29 -9.01 -15.84
N GLY A 146 -2.31 -8.84 -15.03
CA GLY A 146 -3.66 -9.29 -15.37
C GLY A 146 -4.25 -8.56 -16.57
N THR A 147 -3.94 -7.27 -16.75
CA THR A 147 -4.42 -6.46 -17.87
C THR A 147 -3.59 -6.61 -19.14
N ASN A 148 -2.26 -6.69 -19.04
CA ASN A 148 -1.37 -6.72 -20.22
C ASN A 148 -1.04 -8.13 -20.70
N PHE A 149 -1.00 -9.11 -19.80
CA PHE A 149 -0.55 -10.48 -20.09
C PHE A 149 -1.59 -11.55 -19.76
N GLY A 150 -2.75 -11.18 -19.19
CA GLY A 150 -3.82 -12.11 -18.84
C GLY A 150 -4.46 -12.74 -20.08
N LYS A 151 -4.35 -14.06 -20.20
CA LYS A 151 -4.93 -14.83 -21.31
C LYS A 151 -6.20 -15.56 -20.91
N HIS A 152 -6.39 -15.81 -19.61
CA HIS A 152 -7.52 -16.57 -19.08
C HIS A 152 -8.39 -15.65 -18.21
N PRO A 153 -9.30 -14.87 -18.81
CA PRO A 153 -10.17 -13.98 -18.06
C PRO A 153 -11.31 -14.75 -17.38
N TYR A 154 -11.70 -14.29 -16.21
CA TYR A 154 -12.92 -14.71 -15.51
C TYR A 154 -13.66 -13.49 -14.96
N LYS A 155 -14.89 -13.69 -14.47
CA LYS A 155 -15.71 -12.61 -13.91
C LYS A 155 -16.08 -12.89 -12.46
N VAL A 156 -15.92 -11.89 -11.61
CA VAL A 156 -16.36 -11.90 -10.22
C VAL A 156 -17.21 -10.67 -9.98
N PHE A 157 -18.48 -10.87 -9.60
CA PHE A 157 -19.47 -9.79 -9.39
C PHE A 157 -19.48 -8.72 -10.50
N GLY A 158 -19.31 -9.15 -11.76
CA GLY A 158 -19.30 -8.25 -12.92
C GLY A 158 -17.95 -7.60 -13.26
N ASN A 159 -16.93 -7.71 -12.41
CA ASN A 159 -15.57 -7.25 -12.71
C ASN A 159 -14.80 -8.33 -13.50
N LYS A 160 -14.11 -7.92 -14.56
CA LYS A 160 -13.24 -8.80 -15.35
C LYS A 160 -11.88 -8.92 -14.65
N LYS A 161 -11.50 -10.13 -14.30
CA LYS A 161 -10.20 -10.50 -13.71
C LYS A 161 -9.52 -11.53 -14.61
N SER A 162 -8.28 -11.89 -14.33
CA SER A 162 -7.58 -12.98 -15.02
C SER A 162 -6.85 -13.88 -14.05
N TYR A 163 -6.77 -15.17 -14.38
CA TYR A 163 -6.09 -16.14 -13.53
C TYR A 163 -4.61 -15.77 -13.33
N GLU A 164 -3.97 -15.16 -14.34
CA GLU A 164 -2.59 -14.68 -14.26
C GLU A 164 -2.44 -13.53 -13.26
N GLY A 165 -3.38 -12.58 -13.24
CA GLY A 165 -3.39 -11.51 -12.23
C GLY A 165 -3.59 -12.07 -10.82
N THR A 166 -4.50 -13.03 -10.68
CA THR A 166 -4.79 -13.70 -9.38
C THR A 166 -3.59 -14.49 -8.87
N ALA A 167 -2.93 -15.25 -9.74
CA ALA A 167 -1.70 -15.96 -9.40
C ALA A 167 -0.59 -14.97 -9.02
N THR A 168 -0.47 -13.86 -9.74
CA THR A 168 0.48 -12.79 -9.39
C THR A 168 0.20 -12.24 -8.01
N MET A 169 -1.06 -11.91 -7.70
CA MET A 169 -1.48 -11.44 -6.38
C MET A 169 -1.03 -12.42 -5.29
N PHE A 170 -1.30 -13.71 -5.48
CA PHE A 170 -0.92 -14.75 -4.54
C PHE A 170 0.61 -14.84 -4.34
N PHE A 171 1.37 -15.04 -5.41
CA PHE A 171 2.81 -15.29 -5.29
C PHE A 171 3.60 -14.06 -4.84
N VAL A 172 3.20 -12.86 -5.27
CA VAL A 172 3.85 -11.63 -4.82
C VAL A 172 3.51 -11.35 -3.36
N SER A 173 2.25 -11.52 -2.95
CA SER A 173 1.86 -11.38 -1.53
C SER A 173 2.60 -12.38 -0.65
N LEU A 174 2.75 -13.63 -1.10
CA LEU A 174 3.53 -14.66 -0.42
C LEU A 174 4.99 -14.26 -0.29
N ALA A 175 5.61 -13.78 -1.37
CA ALA A 175 7.01 -13.34 -1.35
C ALA A 175 7.24 -12.17 -0.38
N ILE A 176 6.37 -11.16 -0.39
CA ILE A 176 6.44 -10.01 0.54
C ILE A 176 6.27 -10.47 1.99
N ALA A 177 5.27 -11.32 2.25
CA ALA A 177 5.03 -11.82 3.61
C ALA A 177 6.21 -12.66 4.11
N LEU A 178 6.80 -13.53 3.28
CA LEU A 178 8.00 -14.30 3.64
C LEU A 178 9.20 -13.39 3.91
N LEU A 179 9.44 -12.39 3.05
CA LEU A 179 10.55 -11.45 3.19
C LEU A 179 10.52 -10.72 4.55
N LEU A 180 9.32 -10.34 5.01
CA LEU A 180 9.17 -9.59 6.25
C LEU A 180 9.03 -10.47 7.50
N LEU A 181 8.49 -11.69 7.38
CA LEU A 181 8.22 -12.55 8.53
C LEU A 181 9.38 -13.50 8.88
N ILE A 182 10.13 -13.99 7.89
CA ILE A 182 11.26 -14.91 8.14
C ILE A 182 12.28 -14.31 9.12
N PRO A 183 12.67 -13.02 9.02
CA PRO A 183 13.65 -12.45 9.95
C PRO A 183 13.19 -12.35 11.41
N LEU A 184 11.89 -12.54 11.69
CA LEU A 184 11.31 -12.33 13.03
C LEU A 184 11.42 -13.56 13.94
N SER A 185 11.70 -14.75 13.41
CA SER A 185 11.77 -15.97 14.23
C SER A 185 12.66 -17.05 13.60
N LEU A 186 13.26 -17.88 14.44
CA LEU A 186 14.04 -19.05 14.04
C LEU A 186 13.16 -20.20 13.51
N LEU A 187 11.86 -20.20 13.80
CA LEU A 187 10.91 -21.24 13.38
C LEU A 187 10.37 -20.95 11.97
N ALA A 188 11.13 -21.36 10.95
CA ALA A 188 10.81 -21.08 9.55
C ALA A 188 9.43 -21.59 9.10
N TRP A 189 8.95 -22.75 9.59
CA TRP A 189 7.70 -23.34 9.12
C TRP A 189 6.45 -22.54 9.53
N GLN A 190 6.45 -21.92 10.72
CA GLN A 190 5.33 -21.10 11.19
C GLN A 190 5.20 -19.84 10.33
N GLN A 191 6.32 -19.18 10.02
CA GLN A 191 6.32 -17.99 9.17
C GLN A 191 5.90 -18.31 7.73
N ILE A 192 6.30 -19.47 7.21
CA ILE A 192 5.83 -19.95 5.89
C ILE A 192 4.31 -20.16 5.90
N LEU A 193 3.77 -20.78 6.96
CA LEU A 193 2.33 -21.00 7.09
C LEU A 193 1.56 -19.67 7.20
N ILE A 194 2.03 -18.75 8.04
CA ILE A 194 1.42 -17.42 8.20
C ILE A 194 1.46 -16.66 6.86
N ALA A 195 2.61 -16.66 6.16
CA ALA A 195 2.75 -16.01 4.86
C ALA A 195 1.81 -16.61 3.80
N ALA A 196 1.64 -17.94 3.79
CA ALA A 196 0.69 -18.60 2.90
C ALA A 196 -0.76 -18.18 3.19
N ILE A 197 -1.14 -18.10 4.47
CA ILE A 197 -2.49 -17.65 4.87
C ILE A 197 -2.70 -16.18 4.48
N ILE A 198 -1.71 -15.30 4.71
CA ILE A 198 -1.76 -13.89 4.28
C ILE A 198 -1.96 -13.82 2.77
N ALA A 199 -1.19 -14.56 1.97
CA ALA A 199 -1.30 -14.56 0.52
C ALA A 199 -2.68 -15.03 0.04
N LEU A 200 -3.24 -16.08 0.65
CA LEU A 200 -4.59 -16.56 0.36
C LEU A 200 -5.65 -15.50 0.67
N VAL A 201 -5.59 -14.90 1.86
CA VAL A 201 -6.54 -13.87 2.29
C VAL A 201 -6.44 -12.63 1.40
N ALA A 202 -5.23 -12.16 1.12
CA ALA A 202 -5.00 -11.00 0.26
C ALA A 202 -5.55 -11.23 -1.16
N THR A 203 -5.31 -12.42 -1.72
CA THR A 203 -5.86 -12.81 -3.04
C THR A 203 -7.38 -12.88 -3.02
N PHE A 204 -7.97 -13.44 -1.96
CA PHE A 204 -9.42 -13.49 -1.79
C PHE A 204 -10.01 -12.07 -1.70
N LEU A 205 -9.44 -11.19 -0.88
CA LEU A 205 -9.92 -9.81 -0.72
C LEU A 205 -9.81 -9.02 -2.04
N GLU A 206 -8.70 -9.16 -2.78
CA GLU A 206 -8.49 -8.52 -4.09
C GLU A 206 -9.51 -8.99 -5.14
N SER A 207 -9.81 -10.30 -5.16
CA SER A 207 -10.70 -10.89 -6.16
C SER A 207 -12.17 -10.50 -5.96
N PHE A 208 -12.58 -10.28 -4.71
CA PHE A 208 -13.98 -10.03 -4.33
C PHE A 208 -14.30 -8.55 -4.12
N ALA A 209 -13.32 -7.71 -3.78
CA ALA A 209 -13.55 -6.31 -3.53
C ALA A 209 -13.90 -5.52 -4.81
N GLN A 210 -14.73 -4.49 -4.64
CA GLN A 210 -15.26 -3.68 -5.73
C GLN A 210 -15.03 -2.18 -5.47
N LEU A 211 -15.12 -1.37 -6.52
CA LEU A 211 -15.14 0.10 -6.43
C LEU A 211 -13.90 0.75 -5.78
N GLY A 212 -12.78 0.03 -5.68
CA GLY A 212 -11.56 0.52 -5.01
C GLY A 212 -11.47 0.14 -3.54
N VAL A 213 -12.42 -0.63 -3.00
CA VAL A 213 -12.42 -1.11 -1.61
C VAL A 213 -11.29 -2.12 -1.35
N ASP A 214 -10.75 -2.76 -2.40
CA ASP A 214 -9.53 -3.56 -2.39
C ASP A 214 -8.37 -2.77 -1.76
N ASN A 215 -8.27 -1.48 -2.06
CA ASN A 215 -7.23 -0.60 -1.54
C ASN A 215 -7.34 -0.33 -0.03
N LEU A 216 -8.46 -0.69 0.60
CA LEU A 216 -8.63 -0.70 2.04
C LEU A 216 -8.50 -2.11 2.62
N LEU A 217 -9.24 -3.06 2.06
CA LEU A 217 -9.34 -4.42 2.61
C LEU A 217 -8.05 -5.21 2.48
N VAL A 218 -7.38 -5.17 1.33
CA VAL A 218 -6.14 -5.95 1.11
C VAL A 218 -5.05 -5.57 2.12
N PRO A 219 -4.66 -4.30 2.28
CA PRO A 219 -3.59 -3.95 3.21
C PRO A 219 -4.01 -4.15 4.67
N VAL A 220 -5.23 -3.74 5.05
CA VAL A 220 -5.71 -3.90 6.44
C VAL A 220 -5.89 -5.36 6.80
N GLY A 221 -6.51 -6.16 5.93
CA GLY A 221 -6.72 -7.58 6.14
C GLY A 221 -5.41 -8.36 6.22
N SER A 222 -4.45 -8.07 5.34
CA SER A 222 -3.14 -8.73 5.35
C SER A 222 -2.37 -8.43 6.65
N ALA A 223 -2.34 -7.16 7.08
CA ALA A 223 -1.68 -6.78 8.32
C ALA A 223 -2.39 -7.34 9.56
N ALA A 224 -3.72 -7.36 9.58
CA ALA A 224 -4.50 -7.92 10.68
C ALA A 224 -4.28 -9.43 10.82
N VAL A 225 -4.33 -10.18 9.72
CA VAL A 225 -4.04 -11.62 9.71
C VAL A 225 -2.61 -11.89 10.18
N ALA A 226 -1.63 -11.13 9.66
CA ALA A 226 -0.25 -11.23 10.12
C ALA A 226 -0.14 -11.00 11.63
N PHE A 227 -0.72 -9.91 12.14
CA PHE A 227 -0.70 -9.57 13.56
C PHE A 227 -1.29 -10.69 14.42
N PHE A 228 -2.55 -11.06 14.19
CA PHE A 228 -3.23 -12.04 15.03
C PHE A 228 -2.53 -13.41 14.99
N LEU A 229 -2.15 -13.91 13.81
CA LEU A 229 -1.48 -15.20 13.73
C LEU A 229 -0.08 -15.19 14.35
N SER A 230 0.68 -14.09 14.20
CA SER A 230 1.98 -13.96 14.87
C SER A 230 1.85 -13.96 16.39
N GLN A 231 0.80 -13.37 16.96
CA GLN A 231 0.54 -13.44 18.41
C GLN A 231 0.28 -14.87 18.89
N TYR A 232 -0.40 -15.71 18.09
CA TYR A 232 -0.69 -17.10 18.46
C TYR A 232 0.48 -18.07 18.25
N PHE A 233 1.22 -17.93 17.15
CA PHE A 233 2.22 -18.91 16.74
C PHE A 233 3.66 -18.54 17.10
N VAL A 234 3.97 -17.25 17.10
CA VAL A 234 5.38 -16.79 17.13
C VAL A 234 5.79 -16.31 18.52
N ALA A 235 4.85 -16.02 19.43
CA ALA A 235 5.14 -15.47 20.76
C ALA A 235 6.21 -14.36 20.68
N ILE A 236 5.92 -13.33 19.89
CA ILE A 236 6.71 -12.09 19.79
C ILE A 236 6.28 -11.17 20.94
#